data_AF-A0A1I6TGA5-F1
#
_entry.id   AF-A0A1I6TGA5-F1
#
_cell.length_a   1.000
_cell.length_b   1.000
_cell.length_c   1.000
_cell.angle_alpha   90.00
_cell.angle_beta   90.00
_cell.angle_gamma   90.00
#
_symmetry.space_group_name_H-M   'P 1'
#
loop_
_entity.id
_entity.type
_entity.pdbx_description
1 polymer ?
#
loop_
_entity_poly.entity_id
_entity_poly.type
_entity_poly.pdbx_seq_one_letter_code
_entity_poly.pdbx_strand_id
1 'polypeptide(L)'
;MSTYEIGYNDIQKAIQIINEVPRHLEEISNYKVNLNKYIDDINFIEWCYSYLQKNKMDYISIYYVLIIPNNTKEKSIYIKTLLNLHYIEDDKEKFKYIHILNKIKKAWQTKCFRDEAKTKHKYHLPITQKAKDNLKKLAAFKKLTEGALLSELIGEAFLKEMCDENGKIIY
;
A
#
# COMPACT_ATOMS: atom_id res chain seq x y z
N MET A 1 37.77 19.25 34.36
CA MET A 1 37.43 18.22 33.36
C MET A 1 37.31 16.90 34.10
N SER A 2 36.10 16.34 34.22
CA SER A 2 35.92 15.03 34.85
C SER A 2 36.13 13.97 33.78
N THR A 3 37.17 13.15 33.92
CA THR A 3 37.40 11.98 33.07
C THR A 3 36.38 10.92 33.47
N TYR A 4 35.42 10.63 32.57
CA TYR A 4 34.51 9.52 32.74
C TYR A 4 35.31 8.22 32.63
N GLU A 5 35.54 7.54 33.76
CA GLU A 5 36.13 6.20 33.76
C GLU A 5 35.06 5.18 33.40
N ILE A 6 35.32 4.39 32.35
CA ILE A 6 34.42 3.34 31.90
C ILE A 6 34.45 2.22 32.94
N GLY A 7 33.35 2.00 33.64
CA GLY A 7 33.22 0.97 34.66
C GLY A 7 32.91 -0.39 34.04
N TYR A 8 33.18 -1.46 34.82
CA TYR A 8 32.83 -2.83 34.45
C TYR A 8 31.34 -3.00 34.07
N ASN A 9 30.44 -2.27 34.74
CA ASN A 9 29.01 -2.27 34.43
C ASN A 9 28.68 -1.65 33.06
N ASP A 10 29.49 -0.69 32.58
CA ASP A 10 29.33 -0.09 31.27
C ASP A 10 29.75 -1.08 30.17
N ILE A 11 30.80 -1.87 30.44
CA ILE A 11 31.23 -2.97 29.56
C ILE A 11 30.14 -4.06 29.49
N GLN A 12 29.55 -4.46 30.62
CA GLN A 12 28.46 -5.45 30.64
C GLN A 12 27.22 -4.97 29.90
N LYS A 13 26.83 -3.71 30.08
CA LYS A 13 25.74 -3.10 29.30
C LYS A 13 26.05 -3.07 27.80
N ALA A 14 27.27 -2.68 27.42
CA ALA A 14 27.68 -2.67 26.01
C ALA A 14 27.62 -4.07 25.39
N ILE A 15 28.11 -5.09 26.10
CA ILE A 15 28.04 -6.49 25.66
C ILE A 15 26.58 -6.97 25.55
N GLN A 16 25.72 -6.59 26.49
CA GLN A 16 24.30 -6.91 26.42
C GLN A 16 23.63 -6.29 25.18
N ILE A 17 23.86 -4.99 24.94
CA ILE A 17 23.37 -4.29 23.75
C ILE A 17 23.88 -4.97 22.47
N ILE A 18 25.17 -5.30 22.41
CA ILE A 18 25.79 -5.98 21.26
C ILE A 18 25.16 -7.36 21.02
N ASN A 19 24.82 -8.10 22.07
CA ASN A 19 24.18 -9.42 21.96
C ASN A 19 22.69 -9.35 21.62
N GLU A 20 22.03 -8.25 21.97
CA GLU A 20 20.64 -8.00 21.60
C GLU A 20 20.51 -7.59 20.13
N VAL A 21 21.50 -6.86 19.57
CA VAL A 21 21.53 -6.42 18.16
C VAL A 21 21.24 -7.55 17.15
N PRO A 22 21.86 -8.74 17.20
CA PRO A 22 21.54 -9.85 16.30
C PRO A 22 20.08 -10.34 16.38
N ARG A 23 19.53 -10.50 17.59
CA ARG A 23 18.13 -10.93 17.79
C ARG A 23 17.16 -9.88 17.24
N HIS A 24 17.53 -8.63 17.46
CA HIS A 24 16.90 -7.46 16.92
C HIS A 24 16.93 -7.48 15.36
N LEU A 25 18.05 -7.81 14.73
CA LEU A 25 18.15 -7.93 13.27
C LEU A 25 17.25 -9.03 12.68
N GLU A 26 17.09 -10.18 13.35
CA GLU A 26 16.17 -11.25 12.91
C GLU A 26 14.70 -10.83 12.98
N GLU A 27 14.28 -10.20 14.07
CA GLU A 27 12.91 -9.69 14.19
C GLU A 27 12.62 -8.59 13.18
N ILE A 28 13.57 -7.67 12.93
CA ILE A 28 13.46 -6.71 11.81
C ILE A 28 13.29 -7.45 10.52
N SER A 29 14.15 -8.44 10.23
CA SER A 29 14.09 -9.19 8.97
C SER A 29 12.66 -9.69 8.73
N ASN A 30 12.02 -10.24 9.77
CA ASN A 30 10.63 -10.72 9.72
C ASN A 30 9.58 -9.60 9.50
N TYR A 31 9.76 -8.39 10.05
CA TYR A 31 8.86 -7.25 9.76
C TYR A 31 9.16 -6.59 8.41
N LYS A 32 10.43 -6.57 7.99
CA LYS A 32 10.93 -6.06 6.71
C LYS A 32 10.41 -6.92 5.55
N VAL A 33 10.25 -8.23 5.76
CA VAL A 33 9.51 -9.16 4.86
C VAL A 33 8.15 -8.60 4.43
N ASN A 34 7.51 -7.77 5.27
CA ASN A 34 6.20 -7.19 4.98
C ASN A 34 6.22 -6.07 3.91
N LEU A 35 7.35 -5.37 3.73
CA LEU A 35 7.57 -4.40 2.65
C LEU A 35 8.52 -4.91 1.56
N ASN A 36 9.20 -6.04 1.75
CA ASN A 36 10.11 -6.63 0.75
C ASN A 36 9.42 -6.84 -0.61
N LYS A 37 8.11 -7.07 -0.62
CA LYS A 37 7.31 -7.15 -1.85
C LYS A 37 7.37 -5.87 -2.72
N TYR A 38 7.61 -4.71 -2.10
CA TYR A 38 7.52 -3.40 -2.74
C TYR A 38 8.84 -2.64 -2.75
N ILE A 39 9.82 -3.03 -1.91
CA ILE A 39 10.99 -2.21 -1.63
C ILE A 39 11.97 -2.07 -2.80
N ASP A 40 11.80 -2.90 -3.83
CA ASP A 40 12.54 -2.86 -5.10
C ASP A 40 11.66 -2.38 -6.28
N ASP A 41 10.39 -2.03 -6.04
CA ASP A 41 9.50 -1.43 -7.05
C ASP A 41 9.76 0.07 -7.16
N ILE A 42 10.15 0.53 -8.35
CA ILE A 42 10.44 1.95 -8.64
C ILE A 42 9.24 2.85 -8.32
N ASN A 43 8.02 2.43 -8.66
CA ASN A 43 6.81 3.21 -8.40
C ASN A 43 6.53 3.31 -6.91
N PHE A 44 6.81 2.23 -6.16
CA PHE A 44 6.74 2.26 -4.71
C PHE A 44 7.80 3.19 -4.13
N ILE A 45 9.06 3.10 -4.57
CA ILE A 45 10.17 3.91 -4.05
C ILE A 45 9.89 5.40 -4.23
N GLU A 46 9.49 5.80 -5.44
CA GLU A 46 9.17 7.19 -5.75
C GLU A 46 7.98 7.69 -4.92
N TRP A 47 6.91 6.90 -4.85
CA TRP A 47 5.74 7.25 -4.06
C TRP A 47 6.04 7.30 -2.55
N CYS A 48 6.79 6.33 -2.03
CA CYS A 48 7.08 6.18 -0.62
C CYS A 48 7.93 7.36 -0.13
N TYR A 49 8.94 7.76 -0.91
CA TYR A 49 9.73 8.96 -0.63
C TYR A 49 8.84 10.22 -0.53
N SER A 50 8.00 10.47 -1.54
CA SER A 50 7.06 11.61 -1.49
C SER A 50 6.05 11.52 -0.33
N TYR A 51 5.60 10.31 0.01
CA TYR A 51 4.67 10.06 1.12
C TYR A 51 5.32 10.42 2.47
N LEU A 52 6.56 9.99 2.68
CA LEU A 52 7.32 10.25 3.92
C LEU A 52 7.53 11.76 4.12
N GLN A 53 8.00 12.46 3.09
CA GLN A 53 8.19 13.91 3.09
C GLN A 53 6.88 14.65 3.41
N LYS A 54 5.79 14.31 2.70
CA LYS A 54 4.49 14.96 2.86
C LYS A 54 3.92 14.79 4.27
N ASN A 55 4.11 13.61 4.86
CA ASN A 55 3.58 13.29 6.19
C ASN A 55 4.53 13.72 7.30
N LYS A 56 5.63 14.42 6.98
CA LYS A 56 6.69 14.82 7.92
C LYS A 56 7.14 13.65 8.78
N MET A 57 7.23 12.45 8.19
CA MET A 57 7.68 11.25 8.91
C MET A 57 9.21 11.22 9.08
N ASP A 58 9.88 12.29 8.66
CA ASP A 58 11.31 12.56 8.81
C ASP A 58 11.69 13.00 10.25
N TYR A 59 10.99 12.50 11.27
CA TYR A 59 11.34 12.74 12.69
C TYR A 59 12.58 11.95 13.14
N ILE A 60 13.53 11.77 12.23
CA ILE A 60 14.88 11.37 12.61
C ILE A 60 15.57 12.64 13.07
N SER A 61 16.11 12.58 14.29
CA SER A 61 17.07 13.55 14.80
C SER A 61 17.93 14.08 13.65
N ILE A 62 17.82 15.39 13.46
CA ILE A 62 18.38 16.28 12.42
C ILE A 62 19.86 16.01 12.06
N TYR A 63 20.54 15.17 12.84
CA TYR A 63 21.94 14.81 12.72
C TYR A 63 22.27 13.68 11.73
N TYR A 64 21.31 12.80 11.34
CA TYR A 64 21.67 11.57 10.62
C TYR A 64 21.35 11.52 9.12
N VAL A 65 20.46 12.35 8.59
CA VAL A 65 20.04 12.23 7.17
C VAL A 65 19.90 13.60 6.48
N LEU A 66 21.02 14.31 6.33
CA LEU A 66 21.09 15.57 5.57
C LEU A 66 21.17 15.36 4.03
N ILE A 67 21.18 14.12 3.56
CA ILE A 67 21.31 13.82 2.14
C ILE A 67 19.93 13.85 1.51
N ILE A 68 19.68 14.84 0.65
CA ILE A 68 18.51 14.88 -0.23
C ILE A 68 18.79 13.93 -1.40
N PRO A 69 18.07 12.80 -1.52
CA PRO A 69 18.30 11.86 -2.60
C PRO A 69 17.85 12.45 -3.94
N ASN A 70 18.74 12.39 -4.94
CA ASN A 70 18.54 12.98 -6.26
C ASN A 70 18.04 11.96 -7.30
N ASN A 71 18.19 10.66 -7.03
CA ASN A 71 17.76 9.58 -7.91
C ASN A 71 17.04 8.47 -7.14
N THR A 72 16.37 7.58 -7.86
CA THR A 72 15.59 6.49 -7.28
C THR A 72 16.43 5.54 -6.41
N LYS A 73 17.70 5.29 -6.77
CA LYS A 73 18.60 4.45 -5.98
C LYS A 73 18.90 5.08 -4.62
N GLU A 74 19.22 6.37 -4.61
CA GLU A 74 19.42 7.13 -3.38
C GLU A 74 18.13 7.22 -2.56
N LYS A 75 16.95 7.36 -3.18
CA LYS A 75 15.67 7.31 -2.47
C LYS A 75 15.44 5.95 -1.82
N SER A 76 15.76 4.85 -2.50
CA SER A 76 15.67 3.50 -1.93
C SER A 76 16.57 3.36 -0.71
N ILE A 77 17.81 3.84 -0.80
CA ILE A 77 18.77 3.84 0.32
C ILE A 77 18.24 4.71 1.46
N TYR A 78 17.76 5.93 1.17
CA TYR A 78 17.17 6.85 2.15
C TYR A 78 16.03 6.18 2.91
N ILE A 79 15.06 5.59 2.21
CA ILE A 79 13.91 4.92 2.81
C ILE A 79 14.39 3.75 3.70
N LYS A 80 15.31 2.92 3.20
CA LYS A 80 15.88 1.80 3.97
C LYS A 80 16.58 2.29 5.24
N THR A 81 17.38 3.35 5.14
CA THR A 81 18.10 3.95 6.27
C THR A 81 17.14 4.56 7.29
N LEU A 82 16.15 5.34 6.83
CA LEU A 82 15.13 5.95 7.68
C LEU A 82 14.39 4.88 8.49
N LEU A 83 13.97 3.81 7.82
CA LEU A 83 13.28 2.70 8.46
C LEU A 83 14.19 1.96 9.45
N ASN A 84 15.48 1.77 9.15
CA ASN A 84 16.40 1.07 10.05
C ASN A 84 16.76 1.88 11.31
N LEU A 85 16.74 3.22 11.25
CA LEU A 85 17.17 4.08 12.37
C LEU A 85 16.23 4.04 13.59
N HIS A 86 14.92 3.85 13.39
CA HIS A 86 13.93 3.75 14.47
C HIS A 86 14.02 2.46 15.31
N TYR A 87 15.01 1.60 15.06
CA TYR A 87 15.08 0.27 15.65
C TYR A 87 16.16 0.12 16.73
N ILE A 88 17.08 1.09 16.85
CA ILE A 88 18.31 0.93 17.63
C ILE A 88 18.14 1.33 19.12
N GLU A 89 17.05 2.01 19.51
CA GLU A 89 17.05 2.76 20.78
C GLU A 89 16.20 2.17 21.95
N ASP A 90 14.96 1.68 21.75
CA ASP A 90 14.07 1.15 22.83
C ASP A 90 12.78 0.47 22.25
N ASP A 91 12.07 -0.34 23.04
CA ASP A 91 10.76 -0.96 22.74
C ASP A 91 9.71 0.06 22.27
N LYS A 92 9.77 1.30 22.78
CA LYS A 92 8.90 2.40 22.34
C LYS A 92 9.19 2.83 20.90
N GLU A 93 10.46 2.88 20.50
CA GLU A 93 10.87 3.19 19.12
C GLU A 93 10.56 2.02 18.17
N LYS A 94 10.69 0.78 18.65
CA LYS A 94 10.23 -0.43 17.94
C LYS A 94 8.73 -0.41 17.64
N PHE A 95 7.89 0.02 18.59
CA PHE A 95 6.46 0.20 18.34
C PHE A 95 6.17 1.27 17.28
N LYS A 96 6.90 2.39 17.31
CA LYS A 96 6.80 3.43 16.28
C LYS A 96 7.22 2.90 14.91
N TYR A 97 8.31 2.12 14.82
CA TYR A 97 8.76 1.47 13.60
C TYR A 97 7.65 0.60 12.97
N ILE A 98 7.07 -0.31 13.76
CA ILE A 98 5.98 -1.19 13.30
C ILE A 98 4.76 -0.38 12.86
N HIS A 99 4.42 0.68 13.60
CA HIS A 99 3.31 1.57 13.25
C HIS A 99 3.55 2.29 11.91
N ILE A 100 4.76 2.80 11.69
CA ILE A 100 5.16 3.47 10.45
C ILE A 100 5.08 2.50 9.26
N LEU A 101 5.65 1.30 9.40
CA LEU A 101 5.59 0.27 8.34
C LEU A 101 4.15 -0.06 7.95
N ASN A 102 3.29 -0.29 8.94
CA ASN A 102 1.88 -0.61 8.70
C ASN A 102 1.13 0.55 8.03
N LYS A 103 1.43 1.79 8.41
CA LYS A 103 0.84 2.98 7.80
C LYS A 103 1.25 3.12 6.33
N ILE A 104 2.54 2.96 6.02
CA ILE A 104 3.07 2.98 4.65
C ILE A 104 2.42 1.88 3.82
N LYS A 105 2.40 0.64 4.32
CA LYS A 105 1.80 -0.50 3.62
C LYS A 105 0.33 -0.26 3.28
N LYS A 106 -0.49 0.13 4.26
CA LYS A 106 -1.92 0.40 4.06
C LYS A 106 -2.16 1.53 3.05
N ALA A 107 -1.38 2.61 3.15
CA ALA A 107 -1.48 3.74 2.23
C ALA A 107 -1.10 3.33 0.79
N TRP A 108 -0.05 2.52 0.62
CA TRP A 108 0.34 1.99 -0.68
C TRP A 108 -0.74 1.11 -1.30
N GLN A 109 -1.25 0.13 -0.54
CA GLN A 109 -2.30 -0.76 -1.02
C GLN A 109 -3.58 0.00 -1.40
N THR A 110 -3.96 1.00 -0.62
CA THR A 110 -5.10 1.88 -0.93
C THR A 110 -4.86 2.66 -2.22
N LYS A 111 -3.64 3.15 -2.44
CA LYS A 111 -3.28 3.83 -3.69
C LYS A 111 -3.40 2.87 -4.87
N CYS A 112 -2.76 1.69 -4.81
CA CYS A 112 -2.85 0.69 -5.88
C CYS A 112 -4.30 0.35 -6.20
N PHE A 113 -5.13 0.12 -5.17
CA PHE A 113 -6.55 -0.14 -5.36
C PHE A 113 -7.30 1.01 -6.05
N ARG A 114 -7.00 2.27 -5.67
CA ARG A 114 -7.61 3.44 -6.32
C ARG A 114 -7.16 3.62 -7.76
N ASP A 115 -5.90 3.35 -8.06
CA ASP A 115 -5.35 3.46 -9.41
C ASP A 115 -5.90 2.33 -10.32
N GLU A 116 -6.08 1.12 -9.78
CA GLU A 116 -6.83 0.04 -10.43
C GLU A 116 -8.33 0.34 -10.57
N ALA A 117 -8.94 1.03 -9.61
CA ALA A 117 -10.35 1.41 -9.67
C ALA A 117 -10.60 2.55 -10.68
N LYS A 118 -9.65 3.47 -10.86
CA LYS A 118 -9.72 4.51 -11.91
C LYS A 118 -9.67 3.92 -13.31
N THR A 119 -8.96 2.81 -13.50
CA THR A 119 -8.92 2.09 -14.79
C THR A 119 -10.12 1.19 -15.00
N LYS A 120 -10.79 0.76 -13.92
CA LYS A 120 -12.05 0.00 -13.94
C LYS A 120 -13.23 0.90 -13.59
N HIS A 121 -13.66 1.75 -14.51
CA HIS A 121 -15.00 2.35 -14.40
C HIS A 121 -16.05 1.23 -14.50
N LYS A 122 -16.37 0.58 -13.37
CA LYS A 122 -17.60 -0.19 -13.21
C LYS A 122 -18.73 0.82 -13.26
N TYR A 123 -19.37 0.96 -14.41
CA TYR A 123 -20.60 1.71 -14.53
C TYR A 123 -21.57 1.22 -13.45
N HIS A 124 -21.85 2.06 -12.46
CA HIS A 124 -22.83 1.73 -11.44
C HIS A 124 -24.20 2.15 -11.97
N LEU A 125 -24.95 1.18 -12.49
CA LEU A 125 -26.34 1.38 -12.86
C LEU A 125 -27.22 0.98 -11.67
N PRO A 126 -27.76 1.94 -10.90
CA PRO A 126 -28.69 1.61 -9.83
C PRO A 126 -29.98 1.07 -10.46
N ILE A 127 -30.29 -0.20 -10.18
CA ILE A 127 -31.57 -0.83 -10.51
C ILE A 127 -32.30 -1.20 -9.22
N THR A 128 -33.62 -1.36 -9.28
CA THR A 128 -34.40 -1.77 -8.11
C THR A 128 -33.95 -3.14 -7.60
N GLN A 129 -34.10 -3.39 -6.29
CA GLN A 129 -33.71 -4.67 -5.68
C GLN A 129 -34.39 -5.87 -6.38
N LYS A 130 -35.68 -5.72 -6.72
CA LYS A 130 -36.44 -6.73 -7.45
C LYS A 130 -35.85 -7.02 -8.84
N ALA A 131 -35.46 -5.98 -9.58
CA ALA A 131 -34.82 -6.15 -10.88
C ALA A 131 -33.47 -6.86 -10.75
N LYS A 132 -32.70 -6.54 -9.71
CA LYS A 132 -31.43 -7.21 -9.40
C LYS A 132 -31.61 -8.69 -9.09
N ASP A 133 -32.61 -9.04 -8.28
CA ASP A 133 -32.91 -10.43 -7.93
C ASP A 133 -33.35 -11.24 -9.16
N ASN A 134 -34.14 -10.64 -10.04
CA ASN A 134 -34.55 -11.24 -11.31
C ASN A 134 -33.36 -11.42 -12.27
N LEU A 135 -32.52 -10.40 -12.41
CA LEU A 135 -31.31 -10.44 -13.25
C LEU A 135 -30.38 -11.57 -12.80
N LYS A 136 -30.15 -11.71 -11.48
CA LYS A 136 -29.31 -12.77 -10.91
C LYS A 136 -29.86 -14.17 -11.22
N LYS A 137 -31.17 -14.39 -11.04
CA LYS A 137 -31.81 -15.68 -11.34
C LYS A 137 -31.71 -16.01 -12.83
N LEU A 138 -31.97 -15.03 -13.69
CA LEU A 138 -31.94 -15.22 -15.13
C LEU A 138 -30.51 -15.44 -15.66
N ALA A 139 -29.52 -14.72 -15.10
CA ALA A 139 -28.11 -14.89 -15.43
C ALA A 139 -27.62 -16.30 -15.08
N ALA A 140 -28.00 -16.82 -13.91
CA ALA A 140 -27.70 -18.19 -13.51
C ALA A 140 -28.33 -19.22 -14.44
N PHE A 141 -29.60 -19.02 -14.84
CA PHE A 141 -30.29 -19.90 -15.79
C PHE A 141 -29.62 -19.89 -17.19
N LYS A 142 -29.25 -18.71 -17.70
CA LYS A 142 -28.57 -18.54 -19.00
C LYS A 142 -27.06 -18.84 -18.96
N LYS A 143 -26.50 -19.12 -17.78
CA LYS A 143 -25.04 -19.30 -17.56
C LYS A 143 -24.20 -18.10 -18.02
N LEU A 144 -24.71 -16.89 -17.79
CA LEU A 144 -24.04 -15.62 -18.11
C LEU A 144 -23.70 -14.86 -16.83
N THR A 145 -22.80 -13.88 -16.94
CA THR A 145 -22.61 -12.89 -15.86
C THR A 145 -23.76 -11.89 -15.86
N GLU A 146 -24.10 -11.32 -14.68
CA GLU A 146 -25.15 -10.30 -14.57
C GLU A 146 -24.91 -9.11 -15.53
N GLY A 147 -23.65 -8.70 -15.71
CA GLY A 147 -23.27 -7.63 -16.64
C GLY A 147 -23.49 -8.01 -18.11
N ALA A 148 -23.07 -9.21 -18.52
CA ALA A 148 -23.26 -9.68 -19.90
C ALA A 148 -24.74 -9.81 -20.25
N LEU A 149 -25.54 -10.40 -19.36
CA LEU A 149 -26.98 -10.51 -19.54
C LEU A 149 -27.66 -9.14 -19.59
N LEU A 150 -27.26 -8.20 -18.73
CA LEU A 150 -27.80 -6.85 -18.74
C LEU A 150 -27.52 -6.13 -20.06
N SER A 151 -26.33 -6.30 -20.64
CA SER A 151 -25.99 -5.77 -21.96
C SER A 151 -26.84 -6.38 -23.09
N GLU A 152 -27.06 -7.70 -23.06
CA GLU A 152 -27.96 -8.37 -24.02
C GLU A 152 -29.38 -7.82 -23.92
N LEU A 153 -29.94 -7.74 -22.72
CA LEU A 153 -31.31 -7.25 -22.50
C LEU A 153 -31.49 -5.80 -22.96
N ILE A 154 -30.49 -4.94 -22.71
CA ILE A 154 -30.51 -3.55 -23.20
C ILE A 154 -30.49 -3.53 -24.73
N GLY A 155 -29.65 -4.37 -25.37
CA GLY A 155 -29.60 -4.48 -26.83
C GLY A 155 -30.91 -4.98 -27.43
N GLU A 156 -31.49 -6.03 -26.86
CA GLU A 156 -32.79 -6.59 -27.26
C GLU A 156 -33.92 -5.54 -27.13
N ALA A 157 -33.98 -4.84 -26.00
CA ALA A 157 -34.97 -3.79 -25.77
C ALA A 157 -34.79 -2.62 -26.75
N PHE A 158 -33.54 -2.19 -26.98
CA PHE A 158 -33.24 -1.12 -27.92
C PHE A 158 -33.67 -1.48 -29.35
N LEU A 159 -33.31 -2.66 -29.84
CA LEU A 159 -33.71 -3.11 -31.17
C LEU A 159 -35.24 -3.22 -31.31
N LYS A 160 -35.91 -3.69 -30.26
CA LYS A 160 -37.36 -3.86 -30.27
C LYS A 160 -38.13 -2.54 -30.22
N GLU A 161 -37.65 -1.59 -29.44
CA GLU A 161 -38.39 -0.35 -29.14
C GLU A 161 -37.95 0.83 -30.02
N MET A 162 -36.70 0.83 -30.48
CA MET A 162 -36.09 1.97 -31.17
C MET A 162 -35.74 1.70 -32.64
N CYS A 163 -35.78 0.45 -33.11
CA CYS A 163 -35.47 0.10 -34.50
C CYS A 163 -36.65 -0.49 -35.26
N ASP A 164 -36.67 -0.31 -36.59
CA ASP A 164 -37.63 -0.90 -37.51
C ASP A 164 -37.33 -2.38 -37.80
N GLU A 165 -38.16 -2.99 -38.64
CA GLU A 165 -38.05 -4.38 -39.08
C GLU A 165 -36.69 -4.71 -39.75
N ASN A 166 -35.97 -3.68 -40.21
CA ASN A 166 -34.66 -3.78 -40.85
C ASN A 166 -33.51 -3.40 -39.90
N GLY A 167 -33.80 -3.17 -38.61
CA GLY A 167 -32.81 -2.78 -37.60
C GLY A 167 -32.37 -1.32 -37.68
N LYS A 168 -33.09 -0.47 -38.44
CA LYS A 168 -32.78 0.95 -38.58
C LYS A 168 -33.49 1.75 -37.49
N ILE A 169 -32.74 2.64 -36.84
CA ILE A 169 -33.27 3.48 -35.76
C ILE A 169 -34.39 4.39 -36.30
N ILE A 170 -35.55 4.35 -35.64
CA ILE A 170 -36.75 5.10 -36.01
C ILE A 170 -36.79 6.48 -35.33
N TYR A 171 -36.03 6.66 -34.24
CA TYR A 171 -35.99 7.87 -33.40
C TYR A 171 -34.60 8.50 -33.28
#